data_AF-A0A7S3Z396-F1
#
_entry.id   AF-A0A7S3Z396-F1
#
_cell.length_a   1.000
_cell.length_b   1.000
_cell.length_c   1.000
_cell.angle_alpha   90.00
_cell.angle_beta   90.00
_cell.angle_gamma   90.00
#
_symmetry.space_group_name_H-M   'P 1'
#
loop_
_entity.id
_entity.type
_entity.pdbx_description
1 polymer ?
#
loop_
_entity_poly.entity_id
_entity_poly.type
_entity_poly.pdbx_seq_one_letter_code
_entity_poly.pdbx_strand_id
1 'polypeptide(L)'
;GGGRVVVVPACIQEPLDALAEKLDRPAKITYADLVLLNWSVTSEGKTDSKGAVKPGRDTLENLRIHQRFLAVPAEEWFFKMHIAMEGEAAECISAISGGLCAIQQDNVPAVTSCLDSLCQGLRSLISCHPDPYPHSSRAELVLMRRLKPFIAPDASLKEFSCWVYAGHSALIPTLFMFLGVKKGKHCLQAWRENSVKYMPTEHRKFIGMIQSNVTARAFVKGKIMAKSSLRVHDIAVLEGSFNRCIEQLLRFCSRRSQLVCRCVPNVAQWFREVEMKQEAEFLTRSHCALLIGRKLLAPLNPEGGTSD
;
A
#
# COMPACT_ATOMS: atom_id res chain seq x y z
N GLY A 1 28.00 17.75 -12.31
CA GLY A 1 27.55 19.13 -12.05
C GLY A 1 27.31 19.25 -10.56
N GLY A 2 28.13 20.04 -9.87
CA GLY A 2 28.11 20.15 -8.40
C GLY A 2 26.77 20.65 -7.89
N GLY A 3 26.08 19.83 -7.09
CA GLY A 3 24.87 20.22 -6.41
C GLY A 3 25.17 21.35 -5.44
N ARG A 4 24.42 22.45 -5.53
CA ARG A 4 24.51 23.56 -4.58
C ARG A 4 24.08 23.02 -3.21
N VAL A 5 25.01 22.94 -2.26
CA VAL A 5 24.68 22.59 -0.87
C VAL A 5 23.82 23.71 -0.31
N VAL A 6 22.54 23.43 -0.05
CA VAL A 6 21.64 24.37 0.61
C VAL A 6 21.91 24.27 2.10
N VAL A 7 22.56 25.29 2.65
CA VAL A 7 22.75 25.42 4.11
C VAL A 7 21.51 26.10 4.67
N VAL A 8 20.77 25.39 5.52
CA VAL A 8 19.61 25.95 6.24
C VAL A 8 20.14 26.82 7.39
N PRO A 9 19.66 28.07 7.55
CA PRO A 9 20.07 28.92 8.66
C PRO A 9 19.82 28.27 10.02
N ALA A 10 20.73 28.46 10.98
CA ALA A 10 20.65 27.86 12.31
C ALA A 10 19.31 28.15 13.02
N CYS A 11 18.78 29.37 12.86
CA CYS A 11 17.48 29.77 13.42
C CYS A 11 16.27 28.98 12.87
N ILE A 12 16.44 28.24 11.78
CA ILE A 12 15.43 27.30 11.23
C ILE A 12 15.85 25.86 11.53
N GLN A 13 17.13 25.54 11.39
CA GLN A 13 17.63 24.17 11.55
C GLN A 13 17.50 23.65 12.99
N GLU A 14 17.88 24.46 13.99
CA GLU A 14 17.82 24.06 15.40
C GLU A 14 16.40 23.71 15.89
N PRO A 15 15.36 24.54 15.67
CA PRO A 15 14.00 24.17 16.05
C PRO A 15 13.46 22.98 15.24
N LEU A 16 13.87 22.83 13.98
CA LEU A 16 13.50 21.67 13.16
C LEU A 16 14.12 20.37 13.70
N ASP A 17 15.38 20.40 14.12
CA ASP A 17 16.06 19.25 14.74
C ASP A 17 15.43 18.87 16.08
N ALA A 18 15.13 19.86 16.93
CA ALA A 18 14.43 19.62 18.20
C ALA A 18 13.03 19.01 17.99
N LEU A 19 12.30 19.47 16.97
CA LEU A 19 11.00 18.89 16.62
C LEU A 19 11.14 17.46 16.06
N ALA A 20 12.13 17.23 15.21
CA ALA A 20 12.45 15.95 14.62
C ALA A 20 12.77 14.89 15.70
N GLU A 21 13.62 15.24 16.66
CA GLU A 21 13.94 14.41 17.81
C GLU A 21 12.67 14.06 18.63
N LYS A 22 11.86 15.07 18.95
CA LYS A 22 10.62 14.88 19.71
C LYS A 22 9.60 13.97 19.00
N LEU A 23 9.55 14.04 17.67
CA LEU A 23 8.65 13.22 16.85
C LEU A 23 9.25 11.86 16.46
N ASP A 24 10.50 11.58 16.83
CA ASP A 24 11.29 10.42 16.40
C ASP A 24 11.20 10.20 14.88
N ARG A 25 11.43 11.29 14.13
CA ARG A 25 11.40 11.37 12.67
C ARG A 25 12.53 12.28 12.20
N PRO A 26 13.07 12.11 10.98
CA PRO A 26 14.17 12.96 10.53
C PRO A 26 13.74 14.40 10.30
N ALA A 27 14.68 15.34 10.49
CA ALA A 27 14.55 16.78 10.29
C ALA A 27 14.43 17.18 8.81
N LYS A 28 13.39 16.66 8.15
CA LYS A 28 13.06 16.95 6.77
C LYS A 28 11.58 16.73 6.53
N ILE A 29 11.09 17.29 5.43
CA ILE A 29 9.72 17.03 4.99
C ILE A 29 9.53 15.56 4.59
N THR A 30 8.40 14.98 4.99
CA THR A 30 8.04 13.60 4.70
C THR A 30 6.60 13.48 4.19
N TYR A 31 6.19 12.26 3.88
CA TYR A 31 4.80 11.94 3.53
C TYR A 31 3.78 12.34 4.59
N ALA A 32 4.13 12.25 5.88
CA ALA A 32 3.22 12.65 6.96
C ALA A 32 2.90 14.14 6.89
N ASP A 33 3.90 14.96 6.60
CA ASP A 33 3.77 16.42 6.56
C ASP A 33 3.17 16.92 5.24
N LEU A 34 3.32 16.15 4.16
CA LEU A 34 2.78 16.49 2.84
C LEU A 34 1.34 16.00 2.63
N VAL A 35 0.97 14.89 3.27
CA VAL A 35 -0.28 14.17 3.02
C VAL A 35 -1.08 14.03 4.31
N LEU A 36 -0.58 13.28 5.30
CA LEU A 36 -1.40 12.86 6.44
C LEU A 36 -1.92 14.02 7.30
N LEU A 37 -1.11 15.07 7.45
CA LEU A 37 -1.39 16.21 8.34
C LEU A 37 -1.67 17.53 7.58
N ASN A 38 -1.67 17.52 6.25
CA ASN A 38 -1.69 18.73 5.43
C ASN A 38 -3.08 19.01 4.81
N TRP A 39 -4.15 18.78 5.55
CA TRP A 39 -5.49 18.91 4.98
C TRP A 39 -6.59 19.23 5.98
N SER A 40 -7.66 19.81 5.47
CA SER A 40 -9.00 19.85 6.08
C SER A 40 -10.06 19.49 5.05
N VAL A 41 -11.21 18.98 5.50
CA VAL A 41 -12.41 18.79 4.66
C VAL A 41 -13.47 19.77 5.14
N THR A 42 -14.24 20.34 4.22
CA THR A 42 -15.44 21.12 4.57
C THR A 42 -16.53 20.23 5.17
N SER A 43 -17.64 20.78 5.66
CA SER A 43 -18.69 20.04 6.39
C SER A 43 -19.48 19.02 5.57
N GLU A 44 -19.12 18.76 4.32
CA GLU A 44 -19.83 17.88 3.40
C GLU A 44 -19.00 16.61 3.09
N GLY A 45 -19.51 15.44 3.49
CA GLY A 45 -18.87 14.15 3.24
C GLY A 45 -19.29 13.03 4.20
N LYS A 46 -18.80 11.80 3.97
CA LYS A 46 -18.88 10.72 4.96
C LYS A 46 -18.20 11.10 6.27
N THR A 47 -18.82 10.75 7.39
CA THR A 47 -18.27 10.96 8.73
C THR A 47 -17.72 9.67 9.33
N ASP A 48 -16.75 9.80 10.23
CA ASP A 48 -16.31 8.72 11.10
C ASP A 48 -17.32 8.45 12.24
N SER A 49 -17.02 7.48 13.10
CA SER A 49 -17.86 7.13 14.25
C SER A 49 -18.00 8.26 15.29
N LYS A 50 -17.20 9.32 15.19
CA LYS A 50 -17.24 10.51 16.04
C LYS A 50 -17.89 11.71 15.34
N GLY A 51 -18.42 11.54 14.13
CA GLY A 51 -19.07 12.59 13.35
C GLY A 51 -18.10 13.50 12.60
N ALA A 52 -16.79 13.20 12.58
CA ALA A 52 -15.82 14.00 11.83
C ALA A 52 -15.81 13.58 10.35
N VAL A 53 -15.86 14.55 9.44
CA VAL A 53 -15.80 14.26 7.99
C VAL A 53 -14.47 13.61 7.64
N LYS A 54 -14.54 12.45 6.99
CA LYS A 54 -13.41 11.62 6.59
C LYS A 54 -12.94 12.02 5.18
N PRO A 55 -11.62 12.09 4.93
CA PRO A 55 -11.12 12.22 3.57
C PRO A 55 -11.45 10.95 2.79
N GLY A 56 -11.76 11.08 1.51
CA GLY A 56 -12.22 9.98 0.68
C GLY A 56 -12.49 10.44 -0.74
N ARG A 57 -12.93 9.51 -1.59
CA ARG A 57 -13.24 9.84 -2.99
C ARG A 57 -14.40 10.83 -3.10
N ASP A 58 -15.39 10.70 -2.22
CA ASP A 58 -16.60 11.53 -2.14
C ASP A 58 -16.34 12.93 -1.61
N THR A 59 -15.21 13.15 -0.92
CA THR A 59 -14.83 14.44 -0.35
C THR A 59 -13.70 15.13 -1.11
N LEU A 60 -13.32 14.62 -2.28
CA LEU A 60 -12.16 15.10 -3.03
C LEU A 60 -12.25 16.59 -3.41
N GLU A 61 -13.44 17.07 -3.77
CA GLU A 61 -13.69 18.47 -4.11
C GLU A 61 -13.64 19.39 -2.87
N ASN A 62 -14.08 18.84 -1.74
CA ASN A 62 -14.18 19.50 -0.44
C ASN A 62 -12.89 19.52 0.36
N LEU A 63 -11.89 18.73 -0.06
CA LEU A 63 -10.56 18.75 0.53
C LEU A 63 -9.88 20.10 0.28
N ARG A 64 -9.18 20.59 1.30
CA ARG A 64 -8.30 21.76 1.23
C ARG A 64 -6.93 21.37 1.76
N ILE A 65 -5.89 21.73 1.02
CA ILE A 65 -4.50 21.51 1.42
C ILE A 65 -4.00 22.77 2.14
N HIS A 66 -3.39 22.62 3.31
CA HIS A 66 -2.93 23.77 4.10
C HIS A 66 -1.71 24.45 3.48
N GLN A 67 -0.68 23.67 3.14
CA GLN A 67 0.58 24.15 2.58
C GLN A 67 0.79 23.57 1.18
N ARG A 68 1.05 24.45 0.21
CA ARG A 68 1.45 24.10 -1.17
C ARG A 68 2.81 24.74 -1.47
N PHE A 69 3.60 24.10 -2.32
CA PHE A 69 4.92 24.59 -2.74
C PHE A 69 4.83 25.42 -4.01
N LEU A 70 4.19 24.86 -5.04
CA LEU A 70 4.09 25.47 -6.36
C LEU A 70 2.77 26.20 -6.55
N ALA A 71 1.75 25.85 -5.75
CA ALA A 71 0.39 26.36 -5.84
C ALA A 71 -0.21 26.18 -7.24
N VAL A 72 0.17 25.10 -7.93
CA VAL A 72 -0.38 24.73 -9.24
C VAL A 72 -1.47 23.67 -9.08
N PRO A 73 -2.49 23.65 -9.97
CA PRO A 73 -3.57 22.66 -9.89
C PRO A 73 -3.12 21.19 -9.86
N ALA A 74 -2.02 20.85 -10.55
CA ALA A 74 -1.48 19.49 -10.55
C ALA A 74 -0.89 19.07 -9.19
N GLU A 75 -0.34 20.03 -8.43
CA GLU A 75 0.11 19.78 -7.05
C GLU A 75 -1.07 19.47 -6.15
N GLU A 76 -2.12 20.29 -6.26
CA GLU A 76 -3.34 20.13 -5.48
C GLU A 76 -4.03 18.79 -5.78
N TRP A 77 -4.19 18.46 -7.06
CA TRP A 77 -4.69 17.16 -7.49
C TRP A 77 -3.87 15.99 -6.93
N PHE A 78 -2.53 16.07 -7.01
CA PHE A 78 -1.65 15.00 -6.56
C PHE A 78 -1.83 14.72 -5.07
N PHE A 79 -1.80 15.76 -4.23
CA PHE A 79 -1.94 15.58 -2.79
C PHE A 79 -3.37 15.22 -2.36
N LYS A 80 -4.41 15.84 -2.95
CA LYS A 80 -5.82 15.49 -2.67
C LYS A 80 -6.10 14.01 -2.95
N MET A 81 -5.61 13.48 -4.07
CA MET A 81 -5.72 12.05 -4.38
C MET A 81 -5.09 11.19 -3.28
N HIS A 82 -3.86 11.49 -2.85
CA HIS A 82 -3.20 10.70 -1.81
C HIS A 82 -3.89 10.82 -0.44
N ILE A 83 -4.39 12.01 -0.08
CA ILE A 83 -5.19 12.22 1.14
C ILE A 83 -6.46 11.37 1.11
N ALA A 84 -7.20 11.40 0.00
CA ALA A 84 -8.40 10.58 -0.19
C ALA A 84 -8.09 9.09 -0.08
N MET A 85 -6.98 8.63 -0.69
CA MET A 85 -6.53 7.23 -0.58
C MET A 85 -6.23 6.84 0.87
N GLU A 86 -5.51 7.66 1.64
CA GLU A 86 -5.21 7.39 3.06
C GLU A 86 -6.48 7.39 3.92
N GLY A 87 -7.47 8.19 3.54
CA GLY A 87 -8.82 8.07 4.09
C GLY A 87 -9.42 6.68 3.86
N GLU A 88 -9.55 6.25 2.61
CA GLU A 88 -10.09 4.91 2.30
C GLU A 88 -9.25 3.76 2.89
N ALA A 89 -7.95 3.99 3.11
CA ALA A 89 -7.04 3.01 3.71
C ALA A 89 -7.48 2.56 5.10
N ALA A 90 -8.20 3.39 5.87
CA ALA A 90 -8.68 3.05 7.20
C ALA A 90 -9.48 1.74 7.24
N GLU A 91 -10.28 1.46 6.20
CA GLU A 91 -11.03 0.21 6.09
C GLU A 91 -10.10 -0.99 5.89
N CYS A 92 -9.07 -0.84 5.07
CA CYS A 92 -8.04 -1.88 4.87
C CYS A 92 -7.29 -2.17 6.18
N ILE A 93 -6.87 -1.12 6.90
CA ILE A 93 -6.15 -1.26 8.17
C ILE A 93 -7.03 -1.94 9.23
N SER A 94 -8.32 -1.60 9.29
CA SER A 94 -9.28 -2.21 10.20
C SER A 94 -9.49 -3.69 9.88
N ALA A 95 -9.65 -4.03 8.60
CA ALA A 95 -9.76 -5.41 8.13
C ALA A 95 -8.50 -6.24 8.42
N ILE A 96 -7.30 -5.65 8.28
CA ILE A 96 -6.04 -6.30 8.64
C ILE A 96 -5.98 -6.58 10.14
N SER A 97 -6.34 -5.60 10.97
CA SER A 97 -6.33 -5.73 12.43
C SER A 97 -7.31 -6.81 12.91
N GLY A 98 -8.54 -6.79 12.38
CA GLY A 98 -9.54 -7.84 12.64
C GLY A 98 -9.08 -9.22 12.15
N GLY A 99 -8.46 -9.28 10.96
CA GLY A 99 -7.92 -10.51 10.39
C GLY A 99 -6.82 -11.13 11.23
N LEU A 100 -5.90 -10.32 11.77
CA LEU A 100 -4.85 -10.79 12.69
C LEU A 100 -5.44 -11.40 13.96
N CYS A 101 -6.43 -10.73 14.57
CA CYS A 101 -7.13 -11.25 15.75
C CYS A 101 -7.85 -12.58 15.44
N ALA A 102 -8.57 -12.63 14.31
CA ALA A 102 -9.28 -13.83 13.87
C ALA A 102 -8.34 -15.02 13.57
N ILE A 103 -7.16 -14.75 13.01
CA ILE A 103 -6.12 -15.76 12.77
C ILE A 103 -5.62 -16.35 14.10
N GLN A 104 -5.35 -15.52 15.11
CA GLN A 104 -4.91 -15.98 16.43
C GLN A 104 -5.96 -16.86 17.12
N GLN A 105 -7.23 -16.57 16.91
CA GLN A 105 -8.36 -17.34 17.45
C GLN A 105 -8.74 -18.56 16.61
N ASP A 106 -8.00 -18.82 15.52
CA ASP A 106 -8.29 -19.88 14.57
C ASP A 106 -9.71 -19.82 13.94
N ASN A 107 -10.29 -18.62 13.88
CA ASN A 107 -11.67 -18.38 13.50
C ASN A 107 -11.80 -18.17 11.98
N VAL A 108 -11.96 -19.26 11.24
CA VAL A 108 -12.05 -19.26 9.77
C VAL A 108 -13.15 -18.33 9.23
N PRO A 109 -14.41 -18.36 9.70
CA PRO A 109 -15.44 -17.42 9.24
C PRO A 109 -15.06 -15.95 9.42
N ALA A 110 -14.46 -15.59 10.56
CA ALA A 110 -14.03 -14.23 10.82
C ALA A 110 -12.86 -13.81 9.92
N VAL A 111 -11.88 -14.70 9.69
CA VAL A 111 -10.77 -14.44 8.75
C VAL A 111 -11.31 -14.19 7.33
N THR A 112 -12.24 -15.02 6.86
CA THR A 112 -12.89 -14.85 5.55
C THR A 112 -13.58 -13.50 5.45
N SER A 113 -14.38 -13.13 6.46
CA SER A 113 -15.07 -11.83 6.51
C SER A 113 -14.08 -10.66 6.44
N CYS A 114 -12.99 -10.71 7.22
CA CYS A 114 -11.95 -9.68 7.17
C CYS A 114 -11.25 -9.61 5.81
N LEU A 115 -11.01 -10.74 5.14
CA LEU A 115 -10.47 -10.75 3.78
C LEU A 115 -11.45 -10.12 2.77
N ASP A 116 -12.74 -10.39 2.88
CA ASP A 116 -13.74 -9.76 2.01
C ASP A 116 -13.86 -8.25 2.26
N SER A 117 -13.80 -7.79 3.52
CA SER A 117 -13.70 -6.37 3.86
C SER A 117 -12.41 -5.74 3.30
N LEU A 118 -11.27 -6.42 3.40
CA LEU A 118 -10.01 -5.96 2.83
C LEU A 118 -10.08 -5.83 1.30
N CYS A 119 -10.71 -6.80 0.63
CA CYS A 119 -10.95 -6.77 -0.81
C CYS A 119 -11.80 -5.55 -1.20
N GLN A 120 -12.84 -5.24 -0.42
CA GLN A 120 -13.66 -4.06 -0.66
C GLN A 120 -12.89 -2.75 -0.42
N GLY A 121 -12.11 -2.65 0.65
CA GLY A 121 -11.25 -1.49 0.91
C GLY A 121 -10.22 -1.26 -0.21
N LEU A 122 -9.62 -2.33 -0.75
CA LEU A 122 -8.72 -2.23 -1.90
C LEU A 122 -9.42 -1.71 -3.16
N ARG A 123 -10.69 -2.06 -3.39
CA ARG A 123 -11.48 -1.50 -4.49
C ARG A 123 -11.75 -0.01 -4.29
N SER A 124 -12.06 0.41 -3.06
CA SER A 124 -12.20 1.83 -2.72
C SER A 124 -10.91 2.60 -3.03
N LEU A 125 -9.75 2.07 -2.60
CA LEU A 125 -8.43 2.65 -2.90
C LEU A 125 -8.15 2.75 -4.41
N ILE A 126 -8.50 1.73 -5.20
CA ILE A 126 -8.36 1.75 -6.66
C ILE A 126 -9.24 2.85 -7.27
N SER A 127 -10.45 3.06 -6.73
CA SER A 127 -11.38 4.08 -7.22
C SER A 127 -10.93 5.52 -6.90
N CYS A 128 -10.07 5.69 -5.89
CA CYS A 128 -9.48 6.98 -5.55
C CYS A 128 -8.41 7.45 -6.53
N HIS A 129 -7.87 6.58 -7.39
CA HIS A 129 -7.01 7.02 -8.48
C HIS A 129 -7.88 7.71 -9.54
N PRO A 130 -7.91 9.06 -9.61
CA PRO A 130 -8.72 9.75 -10.59
C PRO A 130 -8.14 9.51 -11.98
N ASP A 131 -8.92 9.91 -12.98
CA ASP A 131 -8.41 10.07 -14.34
C ASP A 131 -7.13 10.95 -14.34
N PRO A 132 -6.22 10.75 -15.32
CA PRO A 132 -5.08 11.65 -15.53
C PRO A 132 -5.48 13.10 -15.34
N TYR A 133 -4.60 13.91 -14.74
CA TYR A 133 -4.88 15.32 -14.53
C TYR A 133 -5.38 15.95 -15.85
N PRO A 134 -6.65 16.37 -15.94
CA PRO A 134 -7.38 16.42 -17.22
C PRO A 134 -6.95 17.52 -18.19
N HIS A 135 -5.91 18.30 -17.86
CA HIS A 135 -5.58 19.53 -18.56
C HIS A 135 -4.12 19.67 -19.01
N SER A 136 -3.25 18.68 -18.80
CA SER A 136 -1.90 18.72 -19.36
C SER A 136 -1.17 17.37 -19.29
N SER A 137 -0.65 16.91 -20.43
CA SER A 137 0.10 15.65 -20.53
C SER A 137 1.48 15.67 -19.84
N ARG A 138 1.91 16.81 -19.27
CA ARG A 138 3.23 16.95 -18.63
C ARG A 138 3.19 17.59 -17.25
N ALA A 139 2.01 17.93 -16.71
CA ALA A 139 1.94 18.64 -15.45
C ALA A 139 2.51 17.81 -14.27
N GLU A 140 2.28 16.50 -14.25
CA GLU A 140 2.84 15.63 -13.20
C GLU A 140 4.37 15.55 -13.27
N LEU A 141 4.94 15.50 -14.49
CA LEU A 141 6.40 15.52 -14.69
C LEU A 141 7.00 16.84 -14.19
N VAL A 142 6.40 17.98 -14.54
CA VAL A 142 6.89 19.30 -14.11
C VAL A 142 6.79 19.44 -12.59
N LEU A 143 5.67 19.00 -11.99
CA LEU A 143 5.48 18.94 -10.55
C LEU A 143 6.60 18.13 -9.88
N MET A 144 6.80 16.88 -10.32
CA MET A 144 7.81 15.99 -9.76
C MET A 144 9.23 16.52 -9.89
N ARG A 145 9.58 17.11 -11.04
CA ARG A 145 10.90 17.73 -11.25
C ARG A 145 11.16 18.88 -10.28
N ARG A 146 10.13 19.65 -9.93
CA ARG A 146 10.22 20.77 -8.99
C ARG A 146 10.17 20.34 -7.52
N LEU A 147 9.46 19.27 -7.18
CA LEU A 147 9.36 18.75 -5.82
C LEU A 147 10.58 17.91 -5.40
N LYS A 148 11.18 17.16 -6.33
CA LYS A 148 12.29 16.23 -6.03
C LYS A 148 13.41 16.87 -5.18
N PRO A 149 13.93 18.08 -5.50
CA PRO A 149 15.02 18.68 -4.72
C PRO A 149 14.70 18.89 -3.23
N PHE A 150 13.42 19.03 -2.87
CA PHE A 150 12.98 19.27 -1.49
C PHE A 150 12.64 17.98 -0.75
N ILE A 151 12.09 17.00 -1.46
CA ILE A 151 11.58 15.75 -0.86
C ILE A 151 12.67 14.66 -0.81
N ALA A 152 13.47 14.58 -1.88
CA ALA A 152 14.47 13.54 -2.06
C ALA A 152 15.67 14.08 -2.87
N PRO A 153 16.42 15.06 -2.31
CA PRO A 153 17.56 15.68 -2.99
C PRO A 153 18.58 14.65 -3.48
N ASP A 154 18.95 13.72 -2.61
CA ASP A 154 20.02 12.75 -2.85
C ASP A 154 19.58 11.50 -3.61
N ALA A 155 18.27 11.30 -3.80
CA ALA A 155 17.76 10.14 -4.50
C ALA A 155 18.08 10.22 -6.00
N SER A 156 18.52 9.11 -6.59
CA SER A 156 18.51 8.93 -8.05
C SER A 156 17.08 9.02 -8.61
N LEU A 157 16.92 9.19 -9.93
CA LEU A 157 15.58 9.16 -10.54
C LEU A 157 14.86 7.81 -10.32
N LYS A 158 15.61 6.71 -10.23
CA LYS A 158 15.08 5.38 -9.95
C LYS A 158 14.52 5.29 -8.53
N GLU A 159 15.28 5.72 -7.52
CA GLU A 159 14.82 5.79 -6.13
C GLU A 159 13.65 6.77 -5.97
N PHE A 160 13.72 7.92 -6.62
CA PHE A 160 12.63 8.89 -6.59
C PHE A 160 11.34 8.34 -7.21
N SER A 161 11.43 7.50 -8.26
CA SER A 161 10.26 6.81 -8.81
C SER A 161 9.65 5.80 -7.83
N CYS A 162 10.46 5.19 -6.97
CA CYS A 162 9.98 4.34 -5.87
C CYS A 162 9.29 5.18 -4.78
N TRP A 163 9.79 6.39 -4.50
CA TRP A 163 9.08 7.35 -3.65
C TRP A 163 7.73 7.76 -4.26
N VAL A 164 7.67 8.04 -5.57
CA VAL A 164 6.39 8.32 -6.24
C VAL A 164 5.45 7.12 -6.12
N TYR A 165 5.94 5.88 -6.18
CA TYR A 165 5.11 4.69 -6.04
C TYR A 165 4.55 4.51 -4.62
N ALA A 166 5.40 4.48 -3.61
CA ALA A 166 5.03 4.07 -2.24
C ALA A 166 4.84 5.25 -1.27
N GLY A 167 5.41 6.41 -1.59
CA GLY A 167 5.65 7.47 -0.63
C GLY A 167 6.44 6.95 0.57
N HIS A 168 6.07 7.46 1.74
CA HIS A 168 6.39 6.83 3.03
C HIS A 168 5.09 6.43 3.75
N SER A 169 4.09 5.96 2.98
CA SER A 169 2.85 5.43 3.54
C SER A 169 3.06 4.06 4.17
N ALA A 170 2.38 3.80 5.29
CA ALA A 170 2.41 2.50 5.94
C ALA A 170 1.52 1.45 5.24
N LEU A 171 0.64 1.87 4.33
CA LEU A 171 -0.39 1.03 3.72
C LEU A 171 0.19 -0.13 2.91
N ILE A 172 1.03 0.15 1.90
CA ILE A 172 1.56 -0.90 1.03
C ILE A 172 2.47 -1.89 1.78
N PRO A 173 3.38 -1.47 2.67
CA PRO A 173 4.11 -2.40 3.55
C PRO A 173 3.17 -3.31 4.33
N THR A 174 2.14 -2.73 4.97
CA THR A 174 1.16 -3.45 5.78
C THR A 174 0.40 -4.49 4.97
N LEU A 175 -0.11 -4.13 3.79
CA LEU A 175 -0.81 -5.03 2.88
C LEU A 175 0.06 -6.24 2.48
N PHE A 176 1.32 -5.98 2.11
CA PHE A 176 2.25 -7.03 1.68
C PHE A 176 2.58 -7.98 2.83
N MET A 177 2.81 -7.46 4.04
CA MET A 177 3.14 -8.28 5.21
C MET A 177 1.94 -9.13 5.64
N PHE A 178 0.75 -8.53 5.79
CA PHE A 178 -0.45 -9.24 6.19
C PHE A 178 -0.82 -10.37 5.20
N LEU A 179 -0.80 -10.07 3.89
CA LEU A 179 -1.09 -11.05 2.85
C LEU A 179 0.06 -12.04 2.59
N GLY A 180 1.18 -11.94 3.31
CA GLY A 180 2.30 -12.87 3.22
C GLY A 180 2.97 -12.89 1.83
N VAL A 181 3.04 -11.72 1.18
CA VAL A 181 3.74 -11.54 -0.09
C VAL A 181 5.25 -11.61 0.16
N LYS A 182 5.95 -12.40 -0.65
CA LYS A 182 7.41 -12.56 -0.50
C LYS A 182 8.14 -11.26 -0.85
N LYS A 183 9.25 -11.02 -0.15
CA LYS A 183 10.16 -9.89 -0.41
C LYS A 183 11.04 -10.17 -1.63
N GLY A 184 11.17 -9.19 -2.51
CA GLY A 184 12.11 -9.21 -3.64
C GLY A 184 13.49 -8.65 -3.29
N LYS A 185 14.36 -8.53 -4.29
CA LYS A 185 15.68 -7.87 -4.19
C LYS A 185 15.77 -6.57 -5.01
N HIS A 186 14.63 -6.05 -5.46
CA HIS A 186 14.55 -4.91 -6.35
C HIS A 186 14.47 -3.57 -5.60
N CYS A 187 14.68 -2.46 -6.31
CA CYS A 187 14.84 -1.13 -5.71
C CYS A 187 13.59 -0.71 -4.91
N LEU A 188 12.40 -1.04 -5.42
CA LEU A 188 11.13 -0.74 -4.77
C LEU A 188 10.93 -1.50 -3.45
N GLN A 189 11.40 -2.74 -3.35
CA GLN A 189 11.39 -3.48 -2.09
C GLN A 189 12.32 -2.81 -1.07
N ALA A 190 13.57 -2.53 -1.48
CA ALA A 190 14.54 -1.87 -0.61
C ALA A 190 14.05 -0.47 -0.16
N TRP A 191 13.44 0.29 -1.07
CA TRP A 191 12.83 1.58 -0.75
C TRP A 191 11.76 1.45 0.32
N ARG A 192 10.85 0.48 0.19
CA ARG A 192 9.75 0.25 1.15
C ARG A 192 10.26 -0.08 2.55
N GLU A 193 11.29 -0.91 2.65
CA GLU A 193 11.90 -1.29 3.93
C GLU A 193 12.62 -0.11 4.58
N ASN A 194 13.39 0.64 3.79
CA ASN A 194 14.10 1.82 4.27
C ASN A 194 13.17 2.99 4.59
N SER A 195 11.95 3.01 4.06
CA SER A 195 10.99 4.09 4.23
C SER A 195 10.34 4.12 5.61
N VAL A 196 10.39 3.02 6.36
CA VAL A 196 9.75 2.88 7.68
C VAL A 196 10.26 3.95 8.66
N LYS A 197 11.55 4.31 8.59
CA LYS A 197 12.17 5.35 9.45
C LYS A 197 11.59 6.76 9.26
N TYR A 198 10.85 7.01 8.18
CA TYR A 198 10.21 8.30 7.93
C TYR A 198 8.77 8.37 8.45
N MET A 199 8.22 7.24 8.92
CA MET A 199 6.84 7.13 9.36
C MET A 199 6.69 7.56 10.83
N PRO A 200 5.50 8.06 11.22
CA PRO A 200 5.14 8.25 12.62
C PRO A 200 5.39 6.99 13.47
N THR A 201 5.76 7.18 14.73
CA THR A 201 6.10 6.10 15.66
C THR A 201 5.00 5.04 15.76
N GLU A 202 3.74 5.45 15.83
CA GLU A 202 2.60 4.51 15.90
C GLU A 202 2.46 3.66 14.62
N HIS A 203 2.78 4.21 13.45
CA HIS A 203 2.79 3.45 12.20
C HIS A 203 3.92 2.40 12.20
N ARG A 204 5.10 2.76 12.72
CA ARG A 204 6.22 1.82 12.87
C ARG A 204 5.88 0.69 13.85
N LYS A 205 5.26 1.01 14.98
CA LYS A 205 4.77 0.01 15.95
C LYS A 205 3.75 -0.94 15.32
N PHE A 206 2.79 -0.40 14.58
CA PHE A 206 1.79 -1.20 13.88
C PHE A 206 2.41 -2.14 12.84
N ILE A 207 3.38 -1.66 12.06
CA ILE A 207 4.18 -2.50 11.14
C ILE A 207 4.90 -3.62 11.89
N GLY A 208 5.56 -3.30 13.02
CA GLY A 208 6.26 -4.29 13.85
C GLY A 208 5.33 -5.36 14.41
N MET A 209 4.12 -4.98 14.82
CA MET A 209 3.08 -5.91 15.27
C MET A 209 2.65 -6.86 14.14
N ILE A 210 2.46 -6.39 12.92
CA ILE A 210 2.10 -7.27 11.80
C ILE A 210 3.22 -8.27 11.50
N GLN A 211 4.49 -7.83 11.56
CA GLN A 211 5.65 -8.68 11.30
C GLN A 211 5.80 -9.84 12.28
N SER A 212 5.36 -9.68 13.54
CA SER A 212 5.43 -10.73 14.55
C SER A 212 4.26 -11.73 14.48
N ASN A 213 3.29 -11.53 13.59
CA ASN A 213 2.10 -12.37 13.49
C ASN A 213 2.13 -13.34 12.30
N VAL A 214 1.29 -14.38 12.40
CA VAL A 214 1.05 -15.31 11.29
C VAL A 214 0.34 -14.57 10.15
N THR A 215 0.92 -14.63 8.96
CA THR A 215 0.33 -14.02 7.76
C THR A 215 -0.97 -14.71 7.35
N ALA A 216 -1.89 -13.99 6.71
CA ALA A 216 -3.12 -14.55 6.16
C ALA A 216 -2.82 -15.71 5.19
N ARG A 217 -1.77 -15.58 4.37
CA ARG A 217 -1.36 -16.65 3.46
C ARG A 217 -0.91 -17.92 4.17
N ALA A 218 -0.12 -17.79 5.24
CA ALA A 218 0.33 -18.93 6.03
C ALA A 218 -0.87 -19.64 6.69
N PHE A 219 -1.80 -18.86 7.26
CA PHE A 219 -3.04 -19.37 7.84
C PHE A 219 -3.88 -20.16 6.81
N VAL A 220 -4.19 -19.53 5.66
CA VAL A 220 -4.99 -20.15 4.58
C VAL A 220 -4.33 -21.45 4.09
N LYS A 221 -3.00 -21.44 3.85
CA LYS A 221 -2.27 -22.65 3.46
C LYS A 221 -2.33 -23.75 4.52
N GLY A 222 -2.20 -23.38 5.80
CA GLY A 222 -2.33 -24.32 6.92
C GLY A 222 -3.69 -25.01 6.91
N LYS A 223 -4.78 -24.26 6.69
CA LYS A 223 -6.14 -24.81 6.60
C LYS A 223 -6.38 -25.72 5.40
N ILE A 224 -5.77 -25.38 4.26
CA ILE A 224 -5.84 -26.17 3.02
C ILE A 224 -5.05 -27.49 3.13
N MET A 225 -3.87 -27.46 3.75
CA MET A 225 -2.94 -28.61 3.77
C MET A 225 -3.18 -29.56 4.95
N ALA A 226 -3.70 -29.06 6.07
CA ALA A 226 -4.10 -29.94 7.16
C ALA A 226 -5.22 -30.87 6.70
N LYS A 227 -5.30 -32.09 7.27
CA LYS A 227 -6.54 -32.89 7.29
C LYS A 227 -7.56 -32.14 8.18
N SER A 228 -7.96 -30.95 7.76
CA SER A 228 -8.82 -30.07 8.53
C SER A 228 -10.23 -30.65 8.57
N SER A 229 -10.91 -30.46 9.69
CA SER A 229 -12.34 -30.79 9.85
C SER A 229 -13.26 -29.85 9.06
N LEU A 230 -12.69 -28.89 8.33
CA LEU A 230 -13.43 -27.90 7.55
C LEU A 230 -14.07 -28.54 6.33
N ARG A 231 -15.28 -28.12 6.01
CA ARG A 231 -15.95 -28.56 4.79
C ARG A 231 -15.21 -28.00 3.57
N VAL A 232 -15.20 -28.76 2.48
CA VAL A 232 -14.57 -28.33 1.22
C VAL A 232 -15.07 -26.96 0.76
N HIS A 233 -16.35 -26.67 0.97
CA HIS A 233 -16.95 -25.38 0.67
C HIS A 233 -16.29 -24.24 1.45
N ASP A 234 -16.12 -24.39 2.78
CA ASP A 234 -15.56 -23.34 3.63
C ASP A 234 -14.09 -23.06 3.26
N ILE A 235 -13.34 -24.09 2.88
CA ILE A 235 -11.96 -23.93 2.40
C ILE A 235 -11.93 -23.19 1.06
N ALA A 236 -12.81 -23.54 0.13
CA ALA A 236 -12.91 -22.87 -1.17
C ALA A 236 -13.30 -21.39 -1.03
N VAL A 237 -14.19 -21.08 -0.10
CA VAL A 237 -14.58 -19.69 0.20
C VAL A 237 -13.40 -18.91 0.80
N LEU A 238 -12.74 -19.45 1.83
CA LEU A 238 -11.57 -18.83 2.46
C LEU A 238 -10.46 -18.55 1.44
N GLU A 239 -10.15 -19.56 0.61
CA GLU A 239 -9.14 -19.45 -0.43
C GLU A 239 -9.53 -18.40 -1.49
N GLY A 240 -10.79 -18.41 -1.92
CA GLY A 240 -11.33 -17.44 -2.86
C GLY A 240 -11.24 -16.01 -2.34
N SER A 241 -11.62 -15.76 -1.08
CA SER A 241 -11.51 -14.43 -0.45
C SER A 241 -10.06 -13.95 -0.37
N PHE A 242 -9.12 -14.84 -0.03
CA PHE A 242 -7.69 -14.52 -0.05
C PHE A 242 -7.18 -14.18 -1.45
N ASN A 243 -7.47 -15.02 -2.45
CA ASN A 243 -7.02 -14.79 -3.83
C ASN A 243 -7.60 -13.49 -4.41
N ARG A 244 -8.87 -13.15 -4.11
CA ARG A 244 -9.45 -11.85 -4.48
C ARG A 244 -8.68 -10.67 -3.89
N CYS A 245 -8.20 -10.76 -2.65
CA CYS A 245 -7.35 -9.72 -2.06
C CYS A 245 -6.04 -9.54 -2.85
N ILE A 246 -5.39 -10.63 -3.24
CA ILE A 246 -4.16 -10.60 -4.05
C ILE A 246 -4.42 -9.94 -5.40
N GLU A 247 -5.53 -10.28 -6.06
CA GLU A 247 -5.92 -9.67 -7.35
C GLU A 247 -6.20 -8.18 -7.22
N GLN A 248 -6.91 -7.73 -6.17
CA GLN A 248 -7.14 -6.31 -5.94
C GLN A 248 -5.84 -5.58 -5.59
N LEU A 249 -4.96 -6.19 -4.78
CA LEU A 249 -3.65 -5.60 -4.49
C LEU A 249 -2.81 -5.45 -5.77
N LEU A 250 -2.81 -6.45 -6.66
CA LEU A 250 -2.15 -6.36 -7.95
C LEU A 250 -2.70 -5.22 -8.82
N ARG A 251 -4.03 -5.04 -8.86
CA ARG A 251 -4.69 -3.92 -9.57
C ARG A 251 -4.30 -2.58 -8.96
N PHE A 252 -4.26 -2.48 -7.64
CA PHE A 252 -3.83 -1.29 -6.92
C PHE A 252 -2.37 -0.94 -7.25
N CYS A 253 -1.45 -1.90 -7.16
CA CYS A 253 -0.04 -1.77 -7.54
C CYS A 253 0.12 -1.35 -9.02
N SER A 254 -0.73 -1.87 -9.91
CA SER A 254 -0.76 -1.46 -11.32
C SER A 254 -1.16 0.02 -11.50
N ARG A 255 -2.18 0.50 -10.76
CA ARG A 255 -2.55 1.93 -10.76
C ARG A 255 -1.44 2.83 -10.23
N ARG A 256 -0.76 2.41 -9.15
CA ARG A 256 0.44 3.09 -8.63
C ARG A 256 1.55 3.18 -9.69
N SER A 257 1.80 2.09 -10.42
CA SER A 257 2.78 2.07 -11.52
C SER A 257 2.42 3.04 -12.66
N GLN A 258 1.14 3.13 -13.02
CA GLN A 258 0.68 4.09 -14.03
C GLN A 258 0.97 5.54 -13.61
N LEU A 259 0.74 5.87 -12.33
CA LEU A 259 1.10 7.19 -11.79
C LEU A 259 2.61 7.45 -11.90
N VAL A 260 3.45 6.49 -11.50
CA VAL A 260 4.91 6.61 -11.62
C VAL A 260 5.34 6.89 -13.06
N CYS A 261 4.75 6.18 -14.02
CA CYS A 261 5.08 6.36 -15.44
C CYS A 261 4.75 7.77 -15.96
N ARG A 262 3.72 8.42 -15.42
CA ARG A 262 3.35 9.81 -15.77
C ARG A 262 4.23 10.84 -15.06
N CYS A 263 4.49 10.59 -13.78
CA CYS A 263 5.29 11.44 -12.91
C CYS A 263 6.79 11.44 -13.27
N VAL A 264 7.33 10.29 -13.70
CA VAL A 264 8.77 10.10 -13.96
C VAL A 264 8.99 9.30 -15.26
N PRO A 265 8.58 9.82 -16.43
CA PRO A 265 8.61 9.12 -17.73
C PRO A 265 10.00 8.59 -18.12
N ASN A 266 11.07 9.29 -17.72
CA ASN A 266 12.45 8.93 -18.06
C ASN A 266 12.88 7.55 -17.51
N VAL A 267 12.23 7.07 -16.46
CA VAL A 267 12.50 5.73 -15.88
C VAL A 267 11.32 4.78 -16.04
N ALA A 268 10.27 5.17 -16.78
CA ALA A 268 9.02 4.42 -16.86
C ALA A 268 9.20 3.02 -17.46
N GLN A 269 10.04 2.87 -18.50
CA GLN A 269 10.33 1.56 -19.07
C GLN A 269 11.01 0.64 -18.04
N TRP A 270 12.11 1.11 -17.44
CA TRP A 270 12.83 0.39 -16.38
C TRP A 270 11.89 0.03 -15.22
N PHE A 271 11.07 0.97 -14.76
CA PHE A 271 10.15 0.75 -13.64
C PHE A 271 9.14 -0.36 -13.97
N ARG A 272 8.59 -0.39 -15.18
CA ARG A 272 7.65 -1.44 -15.60
C ARG A 272 8.33 -2.81 -15.76
N GLU A 273 9.45 -2.84 -16.47
CA GLU A 273 10.10 -4.10 -16.87
C GLU A 273 10.90 -4.75 -15.74
N VAL A 274 11.39 -3.96 -14.79
CA VAL A 274 12.23 -4.43 -13.68
C VAL A 274 11.46 -4.46 -12.37
N GLU A 275 10.98 -3.32 -11.89
CA GLU A 275 10.36 -3.21 -10.56
C GLU A 275 8.97 -3.87 -10.55
N MET A 276 8.08 -3.43 -11.44
CA MET A 276 6.70 -3.89 -11.44
C MET A 276 6.53 -5.32 -11.93
N LYS A 277 7.39 -5.79 -12.83
CA LYS A 277 7.40 -7.19 -13.24
C LYS A 277 7.69 -8.11 -12.05
N GLN A 278 8.70 -7.76 -11.24
CA GLN A 278 9.02 -8.52 -10.03
C GLN A 278 7.90 -8.42 -8.99
N GLU A 279 7.37 -7.22 -8.74
CA GLU A 279 6.25 -7.02 -7.81
C GLU A 279 5.03 -7.87 -8.20
N ALA A 280 4.66 -7.86 -9.49
CA ALA A 280 3.56 -8.66 -10.02
C ALA A 280 3.84 -10.15 -9.90
N GLU A 281 5.05 -10.61 -10.18
CA GLU A 281 5.45 -12.01 -10.03
C GLU A 281 5.33 -12.50 -8.57
N PHE A 282 5.73 -11.67 -7.58
CA PHE A 282 5.57 -12.01 -6.17
C PHE A 282 4.10 -12.06 -5.74
N LEU A 283 3.27 -11.14 -6.22
CA LEU A 283 1.83 -11.14 -5.98
C LEU A 283 1.16 -12.37 -6.62
N THR A 284 1.41 -12.63 -7.90
CA THR A 284 0.85 -13.80 -8.61
C THR A 284 1.25 -15.11 -7.94
N ARG A 285 2.52 -15.26 -7.53
CA ARG A 285 2.98 -16.45 -6.77
C ARG A 285 2.38 -16.56 -5.37
N SER A 286 1.77 -15.48 -4.86
CA SER A 286 1.12 -15.48 -3.56
C SER A 286 -0.24 -16.17 -3.59
N HIS A 287 -0.89 -16.28 -4.76
CA HIS A 287 -2.12 -17.04 -4.93
C HIS A 287 -2.03 -18.44 -4.31
N CYS A 288 -3.10 -18.82 -3.64
CA CYS A 288 -3.34 -20.21 -3.28
C CYS A 288 -3.91 -20.94 -4.51
N ALA A 289 -3.53 -22.21 -4.68
CA ALA A 289 -4.03 -23.04 -5.77
C ALA A 289 -5.28 -23.78 -5.31
N LEU A 290 -6.37 -23.63 -6.07
CA LEU A 290 -7.67 -24.21 -5.73
C LEU A 290 -7.52 -25.71 -5.47
N LEU A 291 -8.05 -26.16 -4.34
CA LEU A 291 -8.11 -27.58 -3.97
C LEU A 291 -8.57 -28.51 -5.11
N ILE A 292 -9.43 -28.01 -6.00
CA ILE A 292 -9.95 -28.75 -7.17
C ILE A 292 -8.81 -29.15 -8.13
N GLY A 293 -7.82 -28.28 -8.36
CA GLY A 293 -6.67 -28.58 -9.22
C GLY A 293 -5.69 -29.58 -8.58
N ARG A 294 -5.65 -29.68 -7.25
CA ARG A 294 -4.77 -30.63 -6.54
C ARG A 294 -5.33 -32.05 -6.49
N LYS A 295 -6.66 -32.22 -6.43
CA LYS A 295 -7.28 -33.56 -6.53
C LYS A 295 -7.15 -34.16 -7.93
N LEU A 296 -7.15 -33.34 -8.98
CA LEU A 296 -6.94 -33.80 -10.38
C LEU A 296 -5.48 -34.15 -10.70
N LEU A 297 -4.53 -33.69 -9.89
CA LEU A 297 -3.09 -33.97 -10.01
C LEU A 297 -2.59 -35.02 -9.01
N ALA A 298 -3.46 -35.52 -8.13
CA ALA A 298 -3.14 -36.70 -7.34
C ALA A 298 -3.20 -37.92 -8.27
N PRO A 299 -2.14 -38.73 -8.38
CA PRO A 299 -2.23 -39.98 -9.14
C PRO A 299 -3.37 -40.81 -8.55
N LEU A 300 -4.32 -41.20 -9.40
CA LEU A 300 -5.30 -42.22 -9.07
C LEU A 300 -4.51 -43.46 -8.67
N ASN A 301 -4.51 -43.82 -7.38
CA ASN A 301 -3.98 -45.11 -6.94
C ASN A 301 -4.73 -46.20 -7.71
N PRO A 302 -4.05 -47.06 -8.48
CA PRO A 302 -4.67 -48.21 -9.09
C PRO A 302 -4.70 -49.33 -8.04
N GLU A 303 -5.56 -49.21 -7.03
CA GLU A 303 -5.92 -50.35 -6.20
C GLU A 303 -7.43 -50.58 -6.28
N GLY A 304 -7.82 -51.00 -7.48
CA GLY A 304 -9.01 -51.81 -7.74
C GLY A 304 -8.54 -53.10 -8.40
N GLY A 305 -8.01 -54.02 -7.59
CA GLY A 305 -7.68 -55.38 -7.99
C GLY A 305 -8.46 -56.36 -7.12
N THR A 306 -9.69 -56.65 -7.51
CA THR A 306 -10.43 -57.85 -7.10
C THR A 306 -10.03 -59.03 -7.99
N SER A 307 -10.20 -60.25 -7.45
CA SER A 307 -9.96 -61.62 -7.99
C SER A 307 -8.49 -62.05 -8.09
N ASP A 308 -8.01 -63.13 -7.46
CA ASP A 308 -8.64 -64.37 -6.94
C ASP A 308 -8.09 -64.79 -5.56
#